data_AF-A0A7V3CZK3-F1
#
_entry.id   AF-A0A7V3CZK3-F1
#
_cell.length_a   1.000
_cell.length_b   1.000
_cell.length_c   1.000
_cell.angle_alpha   90.00
_cell.angle_beta   90.00
_cell.angle_gamma   90.00
#
_symmetry.space_group_name_H-M   'P 1'
#
loop_
_entity.id
_entity.type
_entity.pdbx_description
1 polymer ?
#
loop_
_entity_poly.entity_id
_entity_poly.type
_entity_poly.pdbx_seq_one_letter_code
_entity_poly.pdbx_strand_id
1 'polypeptide(L)'
;MKNHILEKYPEKERSYLIPILQDVQEAYGYLPEEQLREIADYVGIPFVTVYGVATFYNQFRLNPLGKNIIRVCRGTACHVKNSANILTALETELGIKAGQTTRDKLFTLETVAC
;
A
#
# COMPACT_ATOMS: atom_id res chain seq x y z
N MET A 1 12.82 14.72 6.33
CA MET A 1 12.73 13.29 6.69
C MET A 1 13.07 13.07 8.16
N LYS A 2 12.49 12.06 8.79
CA LYS A 2 13.17 11.38 9.91
C LYS A 2 14.31 10.55 9.30
N ASN A 3 15.51 11.14 9.15
CA ASN A 3 16.70 10.47 8.59
C ASN A 3 17.07 9.17 9.33
N HIS A 4 16.56 8.97 10.54
CA HIS A 4 16.88 7.82 11.39
C HIS A 4 16.56 6.45 10.79
N ILE A 5 15.65 6.33 9.80
CA ILE A 5 15.25 5.01 9.28
C ILE A 5 16.36 4.43 8.40
N LEU A 6 16.86 5.22 7.45
CA LEU A 6 17.90 4.78 6.53
C LEU A 6 19.22 4.52 7.27
N GLU A 7 19.55 5.35 8.27
CA GLU A 7 20.75 5.21 9.11
C GLU A 7 20.85 3.87 9.86
N LYS A 8 19.76 3.09 9.98
CA LYS A 8 19.79 1.74 10.56
C LYS A 8 20.42 0.70 9.64
N TYR A 9 20.52 0.99 8.35
CA TYR A 9 20.94 0.05 7.32
C TYR A 9 22.30 0.46 6.72
N PRO A 10 23.04 -0.47 6.11
CA PRO A 10 24.22 -0.12 5.33
C PRO A 10 23.83 0.54 4.00
N GLU A 11 24.56 1.59 3.63
CA GLU A 11 24.40 2.28 2.35
C GLU A 11 24.69 1.36 1.15
N LYS A 12 24.00 1.60 0.03
CA LYS A 12 24.20 0.91 -1.26
C LYS A 12 24.00 -0.61 -1.22
N GLU A 13 23.28 -1.12 -0.23
CA GLU A 13 23.02 -2.55 -0.10
C GLU A 13 21.57 -2.91 -0.44
N ARG A 14 21.39 -3.53 -1.61
CA ARG A 14 20.06 -3.85 -2.20
C ARG A 14 19.26 -4.88 -1.42
N SER A 15 19.94 -5.72 -0.64
CA SER A 15 19.34 -6.75 0.21
C SER A 15 18.34 -6.16 1.22
N TYR A 16 18.54 -4.91 1.65
CA TYR A 16 17.71 -4.25 2.65
C TYR A 16 16.54 -3.45 2.07
N LEU A 17 16.29 -3.47 0.76
CA LEU A 17 15.19 -2.72 0.15
C LEU A 17 13.83 -3.03 0.79
N ILE A 18 13.51 -4.32 0.99
CA ILE A 18 12.23 -4.73 1.56
C ILE A 18 12.09 -4.27 3.03
N PRO A 19 13.07 -4.53 3.93
CA PRO A 19 13.07 -3.98 5.28
C PRO A 19 12.91 -2.45 5.33
N ILE A 20 13.64 -1.71 4.49
CA ILE A 20 13.56 -0.25 4.45
C ILE A 20 12.15 0.21 4.07
N LEU A 21 11.54 -0.41 3.05
CA LEU A 21 10.16 -0.11 2.65
C LEU A 21 9.16 -0.43 3.78
N GLN A 22 9.39 -1.49 4.55
CA GLN A 22 8.55 -1.84 5.70
C GLN A 22 8.63 -0.77 6.80
N ASP A 23 9.85 -0.38 7.21
CA ASP A 23 10.06 0.66 8.23
C ASP A 23 9.47 2.02 7.80
N VAL A 24 9.63 2.40 6.53
CA VAL A 24 9.03 3.63 6.00
C VAL A 24 7.52 3.54 5.99
N GLN A 25 6.93 2.43 5.54
CA GLN A 25 5.49 2.26 5.61
C GLN A 25 4.95 2.26 7.04
N GLU A 26 5.66 1.70 8.01
CA GLU A 26 5.27 1.75 9.42
C GLU A 26 5.28 3.18 9.95
N ALA A 27 6.27 3.98 9.56
CA ALA A 27 6.40 5.37 9.99
C ALA A 27 5.38 6.33 9.36
N TYR A 28 5.02 6.14 8.08
CA TYR A 28 4.14 7.04 7.33
C TYR A 28 2.72 6.47 7.12
N GLY A 29 2.50 5.18 7.37
CA GLY A 29 1.25 4.46 7.08
C GLY A 29 1.09 4.03 5.61
N TYR A 30 1.97 4.51 4.73
CA TYR A 30 2.05 4.21 3.30
C TYR A 30 3.47 4.56 2.81
N LEU A 31 3.73 4.40 1.52
CA LEU A 31 4.98 4.70 0.84
C LEU A 31 4.77 5.92 -0.07
N PRO A 32 5.04 7.14 0.40
CA PRO A 32 4.95 8.31 -0.47
C PRO A 32 6.10 8.32 -1.48
N GLU A 33 5.85 8.93 -2.64
CA GLU A 33 6.76 8.87 -3.79
C GLU A 33 8.13 9.50 -3.50
N GLU A 34 8.16 10.60 -2.73
CA GLU A 34 9.40 11.26 -2.33
C GLU A 34 10.32 10.30 -1.55
N GLN A 35 9.75 9.50 -0.65
CA GLN A 35 10.48 8.54 0.18
C GLN A 35 10.97 7.37 -0.66
N LEU A 36 10.21 6.94 -1.67
CA LEU A 36 10.68 5.91 -2.61
C LEU A 36 11.87 6.40 -3.44
N ARG A 37 11.92 7.70 -3.80
CA ARG A 37 13.07 8.31 -4.49
C ARG A 37 14.29 8.35 -3.57
N GLU A 38 14.12 8.79 -2.33
CA GLU A 38 15.19 8.81 -1.33
C GLU A 38 15.76 7.40 -1.06
N ILE A 39 14.90 6.38 -0.97
CA ILE A 39 15.33 4.98 -0.83
C ILE A 39 16.10 4.51 -2.07
N ALA A 40 15.66 4.89 -3.27
CA ALA A 40 16.35 4.54 -4.52
C ALA A 40 17.78 5.10 -4.54
N ASP A 41 17.95 6.36 -4.15
CA ASP A 41 19.24 7.01 -4.05
C ASP A 41 20.12 6.36 -2.95
N TYR A 42 19.55 6.05 -1.79
CA TYR A 42 20.25 5.44 -0.66
C TYR A 42 20.76 4.02 -0.96
N VAL A 43 19.92 3.21 -1.60
CA VAL A 43 20.22 1.82 -1.96
C VAL A 43 21.04 1.73 -3.26
N GLY A 44 21.14 2.81 -4.03
CA GLY A 44 21.91 2.88 -5.27
C GLY A 44 21.27 2.09 -6.42
N ILE A 45 19.95 2.18 -6.56
CA ILE A 45 19.20 1.56 -7.67
C ILE A 45 18.23 2.54 -8.32
N PRO A 46 17.83 2.32 -9.59
CA PRO A 46 16.87 3.18 -10.25
C PRO A 46 15.52 3.23 -9.50
N PHE A 47 14.90 4.42 -9.44
CA PHE A 47 13.56 4.59 -8.87
C PHE A 47 12.54 3.61 -9.44
N VAL A 48 12.57 3.34 -10.75
CA VAL A 48 11.66 2.38 -11.40
C VAL A 48 11.78 0.98 -10.81
N THR A 49 12.97 0.57 -10.37
CA THR A 49 13.19 -0.73 -9.72
C THR A 49 12.57 -0.74 -8.33
N VAL A 50 12.78 0.30 -7.53
CA VAL A 50 12.14 0.46 -6.21
C VAL A 50 10.61 0.48 -6.35
N TYR A 51 10.09 1.28 -7.27
CA TYR A 51 8.66 1.39 -7.54
C TYR A 51 8.07 0.06 -8.00
N GLY A 52 8.77 -0.66 -8.88
CA GLY A 52 8.38 -2.00 -9.30
C GLY A 52 8.23 -2.96 -8.12
N VAL A 53 9.21 -2.99 -7.21
CA VAL A 53 9.15 -3.79 -5.98
C VAL A 53 7.98 -3.37 -5.08
N ALA A 54 7.79 -2.05 -4.87
CA ALA A 54 6.71 -1.52 -4.04
C ALA A 54 5.31 -1.84 -4.62
N THR A 55 5.16 -1.90 -5.95
CA THR A 55 3.90 -2.31 -6.60
C THR A 55 3.70 -3.82 -6.67
N PHE A 56 4.77 -4.61 -6.60
CA PHE A 56 4.71 -6.06 -6.77
C PHE A 56 4.14 -6.77 -5.53
N TYR A 57 4.53 -6.33 -4.34
CA TYR A 57 4.07 -6.93 -3.08
C TYR A 57 2.81 -6.23 -2.57
N ASN A 58 1.70 -6.98 -2.45
CA ASN A 58 0.42 -6.49 -1.92
C ASN A 58 0.49 -5.90 -0.50
N GLN A 59 1.55 -6.19 0.26
CA GLN A 59 1.73 -5.65 1.61
C GLN A 59 2.04 -4.14 1.60
N PHE A 60 2.56 -3.62 0.49
CA PHE A 60 2.96 -2.24 0.35
C PHE A 60 1.84 -1.38 -0.20
N ARG A 61 1.71 -0.18 0.36
CA ARG A 61 0.63 0.77 0.10
C ARG A 61 1.27 2.04 -0.43
N LEU A 62 0.95 2.41 -1.67
CA LEU A 62 1.47 3.63 -2.29
C LEU A 62 0.61 4.87 -1.99
N ASN A 63 -0.59 4.65 -1.45
CA ASN A 63 -1.55 5.70 -1.17
C ASN A 63 -1.94 5.67 0.31
N PRO A 64 -2.24 6.83 0.92
CA PRO A 64 -2.72 6.90 2.29
C PRO A 64 -4.05 6.17 2.44
N LEU A 65 -4.19 5.51 3.59
CA LEU A 65 -5.42 4.85 3.97
C LEU A 65 -6.41 5.82 4.62
N GLY A 66 -7.68 5.48 4.47
CA GLY A 66 -8.74 6.11 5.21
C GLY A 66 -8.75 5.62 6.66
N LYS A 67 -9.39 6.39 7.53
CA LYS A 67 -9.56 6.05 8.95
C LYS A 67 -10.20 4.67 9.16
N ASN A 68 -11.10 4.26 8.26
CA ASN A 68 -11.80 2.99 8.29
C ASN A 68 -11.46 2.18 7.03
N ILE A 69 -11.04 0.93 7.19
CA ILE A 69 -10.74 0.04 6.08
C ILE A 69 -11.87 -0.98 5.96
N ILE A 70 -12.59 -0.94 4.85
CA ILE A 70 -13.68 -1.87 4.54
C ILE A 70 -13.13 -2.96 3.64
N ARG A 71 -13.16 -4.21 4.11
CA ARG A 71 -12.67 -5.38 3.36
C ARG A 71 -13.83 -6.26 2.93
N VAL A 72 -14.01 -6.41 1.63
CA VAL A 72 -15.04 -7.29 1.06
C VAL A 72 -14.40 -8.62 0.63
N CYS A 73 -14.86 -9.72 1.24
CA CYS A 73 -14.43 -11.06 0.86
C CYS A 73 -14.89 -11.40 -0.56
N ARG A 74 -13.95 -11.81 -1.40
CA ARG A 74 -14.21 -12.41 -2.72
C ARG A 74 -13.62 -13.81 -2.88
N GLY A 75 -13.39 -14.52 -1.77
CA GLY A 75 -13.11 -15.95 -1.80
C GLY A 75 -14.31 -16.76 -2.32
N THR A 76 -14.09 -18.02 -2.69
CA THR A 76 -15.09 -18.87 -3.36
C THR A 76 -16.42 -18.96 -2.60
N ALA A 77 -16.37 -19.15 -1.27
CA ALA A 77 -17.57 -19.23 -0.43
C ALA A 77 -18.38 -17.92 -0.41
N CYS A 78 -17.70 -16.76 -0.41
CA CYS A 78 -18.35 -15.45 -0.47
C CYS A 78 -18.91 -15.18 -1.88
N HIS A 79 -18.20 -15.62 -2.91
CA HIS A 79 -18.60 -15.46 -4.31
C HIS A 79 -19.92 -16.18 -4.61
N VAL A 80 -20.10 -17.43 -4.16
CA VAL A 80 -21.35 -18.18 -4.37
C VAL A 80 -22.54 -17.59 -3.60
N LYS A 81 -22.28 -16.78 -2.56
CA LYS A 81 -23.29 -15.98 -1.85
C LYS A 81 -23.47 -14.58 -2.42
N ASN A 82 -22.93 -14.34 -3.62
CA ASN A 82 -23.01 -13.08 -4.35
C ASN A 82 -22.45 -11.86 -3.59
N SER A 83 -21.27 -12.00 -2.98
CA SER A 83 -20.58 -10.88 -2.33
C SER A 83 -20.23 -9.72 -3.28
N ALA A 84 -20.28 -9.95 -4.60
CA ALA A 84 -20.12 -8.91 -5.62
C ALA A 84 -21.17 -7.80 -5.48
N ASN A 85 -22.43 -8.13 -5.15
CA ASN A 85 -23.47 -7.11 -4.95
C ASN A 85 -23.16 -6.17 -3.79
N ILE A 86 -22.57 -6.70 -2.70
CA ILE A 86 -22.16 -5.88 -1.55
C ILE A 86 -21.03 -4.93 -1.96
N LEU A 87 -20.06 -5.43 -2.74
CA LEU A 87 -18.98 -4.59 -3.26
C LEU A 87 -19.54 -3.45 -4.12
N THR A 88 -20.42 -3.76 -5.08
CA THR A 88 -21.01 -2.75 -5.97
C THR A 88 -21.84 -1.71 -5.20
N ALA A 89 -22.59 -2.12 -4.18
CA ALA A 89 -23.32 -1.19 -3.32
C ALA A 89 -22.37 -0.25 -2.59
N LEU A 90 -21.28 -0.77 -2.01
CA LEU A 90 -20.27 0.04 -1.31
C LEU A 90 -19.53 0.99 -2.25
N GLU A 91 -19.16 0.54 -3.47
CA GLU A 91 -18.53 1.41 -4.47
C GLU A 91 -19.44 2.57 -4.88
N THR A 92 -20.75 2.31 -4.96
CA THR A 92 -21.76 3.31 -5.34
C THR A 92 -21.97 4.32 -4.22
N GLU A 93 -22.12 3.86 -2.98
CA GLU A 93 -22.33 4.71 -1.81
C GLU A 93 -21.11 5.59 -1.49
N LEU A 94 -19.90 5.02 -1.57
CA LEU A 94 -18.67 5.74 -1.25
C LEU A 94 -18.11 6.55 -2.42
N GLY A 95 -18.61 6.32 -3.64
CA GLY A 95 -18.12 6.98 -4.85
C GLY A 95 -16.67 6.64 -5.22
N ILE A 96 -16.18 5.46 -4.81
CA ILE A 96 -14.81 4.98 -5.04
C ILE A 96 -14.83 3.53 -5.52
N LYS A 97 -13.73 3.06 -6.12
CA LYS A 97 -13.55 1.65 -6.49
C LYS A 97 -12.77 0.86 -5.45
N ALA A 98 -12.87 -0.47 -5.49
CA ALA A 98 -11.96 -1.32 -4.74
C ALA A 98 -10.49 -0.95 -5.03
N GLY A 99 -9.69 -0.83 -3.97
CA GLY A 99 -8.31 -0.36 -3.99
C GLY A 99 -8.13 1.14 -3.79
N GLN A 100 -9.22 1.91 -3.60
CA GLN A 100 -9.17 3.36 -3.44
C GLN A 100 -9.58 3.82 -2.04
N THR A 101 -9.23 5.07 -1.73
CA THR A 101 -9.59 5.77 -0.50
C THR A 101 -10.44 6.99 -0.85
N THR A 102 -11.46 7.28 -0.04
CA THR A 102 -12.31 8.47 -0.20
C THR A 102 -11.50 9.77 -0.03
N ARG A 103 -11.94 10.86 -0.67
CA ARG A 103 -11.21 12.15 -0.68
C ARG A 103 -11.03 12.75 0.72
N ASP A 104 -11.99 12.52 1.60
CA ASP A 104 -11.98 12.93 3.01
C ASP A 104 -11.09 12.03 3.90
N LYS A 105 -10.47 10.99 3.33
CA LYS A 105 -9.65 10.00 4.03
C LYS A 105 -10.40 9.29 5.17
N LEU A 106 -11.72 9.14 5.06
CA LEU A 106 -12.50 8.39 6.05
C LEU A 106 -12.59 6.89 5.74
N PHE A 107 -12.64 6.50 4.46
CA PHE A 107 -12.86 5.11 4.06
C PHE A 107 -11.87 4.67 2.99
N THR A 108 -11.29 3.47 3.16
CA THR A 108 -10.63 2.71 2.09
C THR A 108 -11.44 1.46 1.80
N LEU A 109 -11.71 1.18 0.53
CA LEU A 109 -12.41 -0.04 0.11
C LEU A 109 -11.41 -1.03 -0.47
N GLU A 110 -11.34 -2.24 0.07
CA GLU A 110 -10.45 -3.31 -0.37
C GLU A 110 -11.24 -4.60 -0.65
N THR A 111 -10.75 -5.42 -1.58
CA THR A 111 -11.19 -6.81 -1.72
C THR A 111 -10.14 -7.75 -1.15
N VAL A 112 -10.58 -8.80 -0.45
CA VAL A 112 -9.70 -9.83 0.12
C VAL A 112 -10.14 -11.22 -0.32
N ALA A 113 -9.20 -12.16 -0.35
CA ALA A 113 -9.46 -13.59 -0.47
C ALA A 113 -9.32 -14.29 0.88
N CYS A 114 -9.84 -15.51 0.98
CA CYS A 114 -9.75 -16.36 2.18
C CYS A 114 -8.36 -16.96 2.33
#